data_AF-A0A929BTY9-F1
#
_entry.id   AF-A0A929BTY9-F1
#
_cell.length_a   1.000
_cell.length_b   1.000
_cell.length_c   1.000
_cell.angle_alpha   90.00
_cell.angle_beta   90.00
_cell.angle_gamma   90.00
#
_symmetry.space_group_name_H-M   'P 1'
#
loop_
_entity.id
_entity.type
_entity.pdbx_description
1 polymer ?
#
loop_
_entity_poly.entity_id
_entity_poly.type
_entity_poly.pdbx_seq_one_letter_code
_entity_poly.pdbx_strand_id
1 'polypeptide(L)'
;MSKEDKVICETPTPGKQPTRIAKWKYDLIRTAILVVVPSADQGVEFSKLPKLVERQISADDLRRLGSVSWYTTTVKLDLEVKGVIERVPGSKPQRLRVVS
;
A
#
# COMPACT_ATOMS: atom_id res chain seq x y z
N MET A 1 20.08 20.07 -8.88
CA MET A 1 19.55 18.75 -8.48
C MET A 1 18.11 18.95 -8.03
N SER A 2 17.14 18.52 -8.84
CA SER A 2 15.73 18.69 -8.53
C SER A 2 15.40 17.87 -7.27
N LYS A 3 14.87 18.52 -6.22
CA LYS A 3 14.34 17.80 -5.06
C LYS A 3 13.18 16.95 -5.55
N GLU A 4 13.34 15.63 -5.51
CA GLU A 4 12.26 14.70 -5.79
C GLU A 4 11.19 14.87 -4.70
N ASP A 5 9.94 15.13 -5.09
CA ASP A 5 8.83 15.29 -4.16
C ASP A 5 8.69 14.02 -3.32
N LYS A 6 8.44 14.19 -2.02
CA LYS A 6 8.30 13.07 -1.07
C LYS A 6 6.98 13.14 -0.33
N VAL A 7 6.40 11.98 -0.09
CA VAL A 7 5.23 11.77 0.76
C VAL A 7 5.71 11.20 2.09
N ILE A 8 5.16 11.73 3.19
CA ILE A 8 5.31 11.15 4.52
C ILE A 8 4.23 10.07 4.64
N CYS A 9 4.65 8.83 4.87
CA CYS A 9 3.79 7.68 5.10
C CYS A 9 3.70 7.41 6.60
N GLU A 10 2.49 7.53 7.13
CA GLU A 10 2.19 7.25 8.53
C GLU A 10 2.06 5.74 8.76
N THR A 11 2.17 5.32 10.02
CA THR A 11 1.99 3.93 10.43
C THR A 11 1.10 3.86 11.66
N PRO A 12 0.15 2.90 11.73
CA PRO A 12 -0.72 2.74 12.89
C PRO A 12 0.01 2.16 14.11
N THR A 13 1.29 1.79 13.99
CA THR A 13 2.06 1.19 15.09
C THR A 13 2.58 2.28 16.04
N PRO A 14 2.16 2.30 17.32
CA PRO A 14 2.63 3.30 18.27
C PRO A 14 4.15 3.30 18.40
N GLY A 15 4.76 4.49 18.42
CA GLY A 15 6.20 4.68 18.59
C GLY A 15 7.05 4.40 17.35
N LYS A 16 6.46 4.03 16.20
CA LYS A 16 7.21 3.92 14.94
C LYS A 16 7.28 5.25 14.20
N GLN A 17 8.46 5.56 13.70
CA GLN A 17 8.72 6.76 12.92
C GLN A 17 8.07 6.68 11.54
N PRO A 18 7.49 7.78 11.04
CA PRO A 18 6.93 7.83 9.70
C PRO A 18 8.05 7.72 8.65
N THR A 19 7.72 7.14 7.50
CA THR A 19 8.68 6.92 6.42
C THR A 19 8.49 7.94 5.31
N ARG A 20 9.58 8.46 4.73
CA ARG A 20 9.51 9.39 3.59
C ARG A 20 9.84 8.65 2.30
N ILE A 21 8.89 8.56 1.37
CA ILE A 21 9.10 7.93 0.06
C ILE A 21 8.87 8.91 -1.07
N ALA A 22 9.51 8.69 -2.22
CA ALA A 22 9.29 9.50 -3.41
C ALA A 22 7.82 9.46 -3.82
N LYS A 23 7.25 10.62 -4.17
CA LYS A 23 5.83 10.79 -4.45
C LYS A 23 5.36 9.87 -5.57
N TRP A 24 6.14 9.73 -6.64
CA TRP A 24 5.78 8.84 -7.75
C TRP A 24 5.69 7.36 -7.31
N LYS A 25 6.54 6.90 -6.39
CA LYS A 25 6.48 5.54 -5.84
C LYS A 25 5.24 5.34 -4.98
N TYR A 26 4.92 6.35 -4.16
CA TYR A 26 3.70 6.37 -3.36
C TYR A 26 2.46 6.28 -4.25
N ASP A 27 2.34 7.16 -5.23
CA ASP A 27 1.17 7.27 -6.09
C ASP A 27 0.98 6.00 -6.95
N LEU A 28 2.07 5.46 -7.50
CA LEU A 28 2.05 4.19 -8.24
C LEU A 28 1.51 3.04 -7.39
N ILE A 29 2.05 2.87 -6.18
CA ILE A 29 1.68 1.76 -5.30
C ILE A 29 0.28 1.96 -4.71
N ARG A 30 -0.09 3.19 -4.35
CA ARG A 30 -1.45 3.53 -3.91
C ARG A 30 -2.46 3.15 -4.99
N THR A 31 -2.21 3.55 -6.23
CA THR A 31 -3.10 3.24 -7.36
C THR A 31 -3.22 1.73 -7.55
N ALA A 32 -2.09 1.01 -7.57
CA ALA A 32 -2.09 -0.44 -7.71
C ALA A 32 -2.83 -1.16 -6.55
N ILE A 33 -2.68 -0.70 -5.31
CA ILE A 33 -3.40 -1.23 -4.14
C ILE A 33 -4.91 -1.03 -4.32
N LEU A 34 -5.36 0.17 -4.69
CA LEU A 34 -6.79 0.48 -4.81
C LEU A 34 -7.47 -0.27 -5.97
N VAL A 35 -6.72 -0.72 -6.98
CA VAL A 35 -7.25 -1.59 -8.04
C VAL A 35 -7.49 -3.01 -7.53
N VAL A 36 -6.63 -3.52 -6.64
CA VAL A 36 -6.67 -4.95 -6.21
C VAL A 36 -7.39 -5.18 -4.89
N VAL A 37 -7.53 -4.17 -4.05
CA VAL A 37 -8.28 -4.25 -2.80
C VAL A 37 -9.76 -4.01 -3.12
N PRO A 38 -10.65 -5.00 -2.91
CA PRO A 38 -12.05 -4.83 -3.22
C PRO A 38 -12.76 -4.01 -2.12
N SER A 39 -13.92 -3.42 -2.46
CA SER A 39 -14.86 -2.87 -1.47
C SER A 39 -15.75 -3.95 -0.83
N ALA A 40 -15.70 -5.20 -1.32
CA ALA A 40 -16.49 -6.31 -0.80
C ALA A 40 -16.00 -6.76 0.60
N ASP A 41 -16.94 -7.19 1.46
CA ASP A 41 -16.68 -7.58 2.86
C ASP A 41 -15.61 -8.66 3.03
N GLN A 42 -15.51 -9.57 2.07
CA GLN A 42 -14.49 -10.63 2.10
C GLN A 42 -13.06 -10.09 2.09
N GLY A 43 -12.82 -8.94 1.46
CA GLY A 43 -11.50 -8.35 1.31
C GLY A 43 -10.46 -9.22 0.58
N VAL A 44 -9.25 -8.69 0.46
CA VAL A 44 -8.06 -9.37 -0.07
C VAL A 44 -7.13 -9.76 1.06
N GLU A 45 -6.57 -10.97 0.99
CA GLU A 45 -5.58 -11.43 1.97
C GLU A 45 -4.28 -10.63 1.88
N PHE A 46 -3.78 -10.12 3.01
CA PHE A 46 -2.58 -9.29 3.03
C PHE A 46 -1.34 -10.03 2.48
N SER A 47 -1.21 -11.33 2.73
CA SER A 47 -0.11 -12.16 2.21
C SER A 47 -0.05 -12.19 0.67
N LYS A 48 -1.19 -12.04 0.00
CA LYS A 48 -1.32 -12.04 -1.46
C LYS A 48 -1.16 -10.64 -2.06
N LEU A 49 -1.33 -9.59 -1.25
CA LEU A 49 -1.35 -8.21 -1.71
C LEU A 49 -0.09 -7.80 -2.49
N PRO A 50 1.16 -8.07 -2.04
CA PRO A 50 2.34 -7.68 -2.81
C PRO A 50 2.37 -8.24 -4.23
N LYS A 51 2.00 -9.53 -4.38
CA LYS A 51 1.96 -10.20 -5.68
C LYS A 51 0.85 -9.66 -6.58
N LEU A 52 -0.30 -9.28 -6.00
CA LEU A 52 -1.39 -8.67 -6.75
C LEU A 52 -1.02 -7.25 -7.21
N VAL A 53 -0.39 -6.47 -6.35
CA VAL A 53 0.15 -5.13 -6.66
C VAL A 53 1.19 -5.20 -7.76
N GLU A 54 2.14 -6.14 -7.68
CA GLU A 54 3.18 -6.33 -8.69
C GLU A 54 2.59 -6.56 -10.09
N ARG A 55 1.47 -7.30 -10.18
CA ARG A 55 0.77 -7.56 -11.46
C ARG A 55 0.07 -6.34 -12.05
N GLN A 56 -0.12 -5.26 -11.30
CA GLN A 56 -0.73 -4.02 -11.79
C GLN A 56 0.31 -3.01 -12.28
N ILE A 57 1.60 -3.28 -12.10
CA ILE A 57 2.67 -2.32 -12.38
C ILE A 57 3.42 -2.76 -13.65
N SER A 58 3.77 -1.78 -14.49
CA SER A 58 4.54 -2.03 -15.70
C SER A 58 5.93 -2.59 -15.37
N ALA A 59 6.52 -3.37 -16.29
CA ALA A 59 7.86 -3.92 -16.10
C ALA A 59 8.92 -2.82 -15.91
N ASP A 60 8.77 -1.68 -16.59
CA ASP A 60 9.69 -0.54 -16.48
C ASP A 60 9.59 0.15 -15.12
N ASP A 61 8.37 0.33 -14.62
CA ASP A 61 8.16 0.89 -13.28
C ASP A 61 8.64 -0.06 -12.19
N LEU A 62 8.44 -1.37 -12.33
CA LEU A 62 8.97 -2.37 -11.39
C LEU A 62 10.50 -2.30 -11.29
N ARG A 63 11.20 -2.18 -12.43
CA ARG A 63 12.66 -2.02 -12.47
C ARG A 63 13.13 -0.76 -11.74
N ARG A 64 12.34 0.32 -11.78
CA ARG A 64 12.67 1.61 -11.12
C ARG A 64 12.23 1.68 -9.65
N LEU A 65 11.20 0.94 -9.27
CA LEU A 65 10.56 1.02 -7.96
C LEU A 65 11.47 0.45 -6.86
N GLY A 66 12.03 -0.74 -7.09
CA GLY A 66 12.73 -1.54 -6.08
C GLY A 66 11.79 -2.54 -5.41
N SER A 67 11.85 -2.67 -4.07
CA SER A 67 11.09 -3.70 -3.34
C SER A 67 9.59 -3.45 -3.29
N VAL A 68 8.84 -4.10 -4.19
CA VAL A 68 7.36 -4.02 -4.26
C VAL A 68 6.72 -4.35 -2.92
N SER A 69 7.18 -5.42 -2.25
CA SER A 69 6.64 -5.86 -0.96
C SER A 69 6.80 -4.81 0.14
N TRP A 70 7.96 -4.16 0.20
CA TRP A 70 8.22 -3.10 1.18
C TRP A 70 7.33 -1.88 0.91
N TYR A 71 7.30 -1.39 -0.34
CA TYR A 71 6.44 -0.25 -0.68
C TYR A 71 4.95 -0.56 -0.47
N THR A 72 4.51 -1.77 -0.84
CA THR A 72 3.14 -2.23 -0.60
C THR A 72 2.80 -2.14 0.88
N THR A 73 3.67 -2.64 1.75
CA THR A 73 3.44 -2.61 3.20
C THR A 73 3.41 -1.18 3.73
N THR A 74 4.39 -0.34 3.36
CA THR A 74 4.47 1.06 3.81
C THR A 74 3.24 1.86 3.37
N VAL A 75 2.84 1.76 2.11
CA VAL A 75 1.68 2.50 1.59
C VAL A 75 0.38 1.93 2.16
N LYS A 76 0.26 0.60 2.31
CA LYS A 76 -0.90 -0.04 2.95
C LYS A 76 -1.13 0.47 4.37
N LEU A 77 -0.08 0.58 5.19
CA LEU A 77 -0.18 1.10 6.55
C LEU A 77 -0.61 2.57 6.58
N ASP A 78 -0.08 3.38 5.67
CA ASP A 78 -0.48 4.78 5.54
C ASP A 78 -1.94 4.92 5.07
N LEU A 79 -2.41 4.07 4.16
CA LEU A 79 -3.81 4.04 3.73
C LEU A 79 -4.77 3.58 4.84
N GLU A 80 -4.32 2.71 5.76
CA GLU A 80 -5.08 2.38 6.97
C GLU A 80 -5.23 3.59 7.88
N VAL A 81 -4.14 4.33 8.14
CA VAL A 81 -4.17 5.55 8.97
C VAL A 81 -5.07 6.61 8.35
N LYS A 82 -5.05 6.72 7.02
CA LYS A 82 -5.89 7.66 6.26
C LYS A 82 -7.34 7.22 6.10
N GLY A 83 -7.71 6.03 6.58
CA GLY A 83 -9.07 5.51 6.46
C GLY A 83 -9.51 5.20 5.02
N VAL A 84 -8.56 4.96 4.11
CA VAL A 84 -8.87 4.61 2.71
C VAL A 84 -9.12 3.11 2.58
N ILE A 85 -8.37 2.31 3.34
CA ILE A 85 -8.58 0.86 3.46
C ILE A 85 -8.62 0.50 4.94
N GLU A 86 -9.24 -0.62 5.25
CA GLU A 86 -9.29 -1.14 6.62
C GLU A 86 -9.02 -2.64 6.65
N ARG A 87 -8.71 -3.13 7.84
CA ARG A 87 -8.60 -4.57 8.10
C ARG A 87 -10.00 -5.12 8.32
N VAL A 88 -10.33 -6.23 7.67
CA VAL A 88 -11.59 -6.94 7.90
C VAL A 88 -11.60 -7.48 9.34
N PRO A 89 -12.52 -7.03 10.21
CA PRO A 89 -12.56 -7.45 11.61
C PRO A 89 -12.71 -8.97 11.76
N GLY A 90 -12.00 -9.58 12.71
CA GLY A 90 -12.09 -11.02 12.97
C GLY A 90 -11.45 -11.92 11.91
N SER A 91 -10.92 -11.38 10.81
CA SER A 91 -10.31 -12.18 9.75
C SER A 91 -8.95 -12.79 10.17
N LYS A 92 -8.81 -14.11 9.97
CA LYS A 92 -7.55 -14.85 10.08
C LYS A 92 -7.43 -15.78 8.88
N PRO A 93 -6.44 -15.61 7.98
CA PRO A 93 -5.40 -14.56 7.95
C PRO A 93 -5.95 -13.14 7.77
N GLN A 94 -5.11 -12.11 8.01
CA GLN A 94 -5.52 -10.70 7.88
C GLN A 94 -5.98 -10.40 6.45
N ARG A 95 -7.15 -9.77 6.32
CA ARG A 95 -7.71 -9.31 5.04
C ARG A 95 -7.95 -7.80 5.06
N LEU A 96 -7.96 -7.20 3.87
CA LEU A 96 -8.10 -5.76 3.65
C LEU A 96 -9.26 -5.47 2.70
N ARG A 97 -10.01 -4.40 2.95
CA ARG A 97 -11.04 -3.87 2.05
C ARG A 97 -10.96 -2.36 1.96
N VAL A 98 -11.51 -1.78 0.89
CA VAL A 98 -11.69 -0.32 0.78
C VAL A 98 -12.79 0.12 1.73
N VAL A 99 -12.57 1.23 2.44
CA VAL A 99 -13.61 1.86 3.26
C VAL A 99 -14.60 2.54 2.31
N SER A 100 -15.87 2.12 2.36
CA SER A 100 -16.95 2.71 1.56
C SER A 100 -17.54 3.94 2.25
#